data_AF-A0A0B1SFV5-F1
#
_entry.id   AF-A0A0B1SFV5-F1
#
_cell.length_a   1.000
_cell.length_b   1.000
_cell.length_c   1.000
_cell.angle_alpha   90.00
_cell.angle_beta   90.00
_cell.angle_gamma   90.00
#
_symmetry.space_group_name_H-M   'P 1'
#
loop_
_entity.id
_entity.type
_entity.pdbx_description
1 polymer ?
#
loop_
_entity_poly.entity_id
_entity_poly.type
_entity_poly.pdbx_seq_one_letter_code
_entity_poly.pdbx_strand_id
1 'polypeptide(L)'
;MIYWIVSRNARLVDSKNTTVVVMKEDFNQESFESALRRILSDSSYAVNAKRLASLMVNKPFPVKERLLSTVEFSTHHGKIENLDSYGRNLNTLQYYSIDVGVFLISLGFITVTAFVQLWSKCKRSITSIKYKVD
;
A
#
# COMPACT_ATOMS: atom_id res chain seq x y z
N MET A 1 -5.93 -1.43 3.35
CA MET A 1 -5.39 -1.96 2.06
C MET A 1 -4.45 -3.15 2.25
N ILE A 2 -3.45 -3.09 3.14
CA ILE A 2 -2.46 -4.16 3.35
C ILE A 2 -3.08 -5.50 3.78
N TYR A 3 -4.05 -5.47 4.71
CA TYR A 3 -4.68 -6.69 5.23
C TYR A 3 -5.35 -7.55 4.14
N TRP A 4 -6.00 -6.91 3.19
CA TRP A 4 -6.69 -7.58 2.08
C TRP A 4 -5.70 -8.25 1.11
N ILE A 5 -4.53 -7.65 0.90
CA ILE A 5 -3.48 -8.23 0.05
C ILE A 5 -2.91 -9.49 0.70
N VAL A 6 -2.65 -9.44 2.01
CA VAL A 6 -2.10 -10.58 2.77
C VAL A 6 -3.09 -11.75 2.77
N SER A 7 -4.37 -11.51 3.05
CA SER A 7 -5.39 -12.58 3.06
C SER A 7 -5.62 -13.19 1.67
N ARG A 8 -5.62 -12.37 0.61
CA ARG A 8 -5.71 -12.84 -0.76
C ARG A 8 -4.49 -13.68 -1.15
N ASN A 9 -3.27 -13.23 -0.81
CA ASN A 9 -2.05 -13.98 -1.07
C ASN A 9 -2.01 -15.30 -0.29
N ALA A 10 -2.48 -15.32 0.95
CA ALA A 10 -2.58 -16.53 1.76
C ALA A 10 -3.49 -17.59 1.09
N ARG A 11 -4.66 -17.18 0.60
CA ARG A 11 -5.58 -18.06 -0.15
C ARG A 11 -4.97 -18.62 -1.45
N LEU A 12 -4.13 -17.84 -2.13
CA LEU A 12 -3.43 -18.31 -3.33
C LEU A 12 -2.43 -19.43 -3.02
N VAL A 13 -1.75 -19.36 -1.87
CA VAL A 13 -0.80 -20.40 -1.44
C VAL A 13 -1.53 -21.62 -0.88
N ASP A 14 -2.64 -21.40 -0.16
CA ASP A 14 -3.54 -22.45 0.34
C ASP A 14 -4.10 -23.31 -0.79
N SER A 15 -4.51 -22.69 -1.90
CA SER A 15 -5.02 -23.39 -3.10
C SER A 15 -4.03 -24.38 -3.71
N LYS A 16 -2.73 -24.22 -3.42
CA LYS A 16 -1.66 -25.11 -3.88
C LYS A 16 -1.37 -26.25 -2.90
N ASN A 17 -2.11 -26.33 -1.80
CA ASN A 17 -1.93 -27.29 -0.72
C ASN A 17 -0.48 -27.35 -0.20
N THR A 18 0.15 -26.18 -0.07
CA THR A 18 1.53 -26.02 0.45
C THR A 18 1.59 -25.46 1.87
N THR A 19 0.50 -24.87 2.35
CA THR A 19 0.43 -24.16 3.64
C THR A 19 -0.94 -24.36 4.28
N VAL A 20 -1.06 -24.07 5.57
CA VAL A 20 -2.34 -23.94 6.28
C VAL A 20 -2.51 -22.47 6.67
N VAL A 21 -3.64 -21.86 6.28
CA VAL A 21 -3.93 -20.45 6.56
C VAL A 21 -4.74 -20.33 7.85
N VAL A 22 -4.24 -19.56 8.81
CA VAL A 22 -4.96 -19.17 10.04
C VAL A 22 -5.28 -17.69 9.95
N MET A 23 -6.55 -17.33 10.04
CA MET A 23 -6.99 -15.93 10.02
C MET A 23 -6.71 -15.28 11.38
N LYS A 24 -6.55 -13.95 11.40
CA LYS A 24 -6.19 -13.23 12.63
C LYS A 24 -7.30 -13.31 13.66
N GLU A 25 -8.54 -13.32 13.18
CA GLU A 25 -9.76 -13.40 13.98
C GLU A 25 -9.85 -14.74 14.73
N ASP A 26 -9.31 -15.80 14.13
CA ASP A 26 -9.36 -17.17 14.66
C ASP A 26 -8.03 -17.59 15.33
N PHE A 27 -7.08 -16.66 15.51
CA PHE A 27 -5.75 -16.98 16.03
C PHE A 27 -5.77 -17.14 17.56
N ASN A 28 -5.68 -18.38 18.02
CA ASN A 28 -5.52 -18.76 19.42
C ASN A 28 -4.54 -19.93 19.57
N GLN A 29 -4.29 -20.38 20.81
CA GLN A 29 -3.34 -21.48 21.07
C GLN A 29 -3.77 -22.78 20.38
N GLU A 30 -5.06 -23.11 20.40
CA GLU A 30 -5.60 -24.34 19.82
C GLU A 30 -5.55 -24.33 18.29
N SER A 31 -5.88 -23.20 17.66
CA SER A 31 -5.83 -23.01 16.21
C SER A 31 -4.39 -23.11 15.69
N PHE A 32 -3.43 -22.58 16.46
CA PHE A 32 -2.02 -22.67 16.12
C PHE A 32 -1.49 -24.10 16.28
N GLU A 33 -1.79 -24.76 17.41
CA GLU A 33 -1.39 -26.14 17.64
C GLU A 33 -1.98 -27.09 16.60
N SER A 34 -3.26 -26.95 16.29
CA SER A 34 -3.93 -27.78 15.27
C SER A 34 -3.37 -27.54 13.87
N ALA A 35 -3.09 -26.28 13.48
CA ALA A 35 -2.45 -25.98 12.21
C ALA A 35 -1.04 -26.58 12.12
N LEU A 36 -0.25 -26.47 13.19
CA LEU A 36 1.10 -27.04 13.26
C LEU A 36 1.06 -28.58 13.18
N ARG A 37 0.19 -29.22 13.96
CA ARG A 37 -0.02 -30.67 13.91
C ARG A 37 -0.41 -31.13 12.53
N ARG A 38 -1.30 -30.40 11.84
CA ARG A 38 -1.74 -30.71 10.47
C ARG A 38 -0.61 -30.64 9.45
N ILE A 39 0.24 -29.61 9.52
CA ILE A 39 1.40 -29.48 8.62
C ILE A 39 2.42 -30.59 8.86
N LEU A 40 2.62 -30.98 10.12
CA LEU A 40 3.60 -32.02 10.49
C LEU A 40 3.08 -33.44 10.24
N SER A 41 1.78 -33.69 10.37
CA SER A 41 1.19 -35.02 10.18
C SER A 41 1.01 -35.38 8.71
N ASP A 42 0.63 -34.41 7.87
CA ASP A 42 0.42 -34.64 6.46
C ASP A 42 1.65 -34.26 5.62
N SER A 43 2.36 -35.29 5.17
CA SER A 43 3.53 -35.14 4.29
C SER A 43 3.21 -34.48 2.94
N SER A 44 1.95 -34.42 2.52
CA SER A 44 1.52 -33.79 1.25
C SER A 44 1.92 -32.32 1.19
N TYR A 45 1.85 -31.59 2.31
CA TYR A 45 2.29 -30.20 2.40
C TYR A 45 3.77 -30.05 2.07
N ALA A 46 4.62 -30.92 2.61
CA ALA A 46 6.06 -30.90 2.37
C ALA A 46 6.39 -31.29 0.92
N VAL A 47 5.71 -32.29 0.37
CA VAL A 47 5.88 -32.72 -1.04
C VAL A 47 5.47 -31.61 -2.00
N ASN A 48 4.30 -31.01 -1.80
CA ASN A 48 3.80 -29.92 -2.63
C ASN A 48 4.68 -28.67 -2.51
N ALA A 49 5.15 -28.34 -1.30
CA ALA A 49 6.07 -27.23 -1.09
C ALA A 49 7.40 -27.44 -1.84
N LYS A 50 7.99 -28.64 -1.75
CA LYS A 50 9.21 -29.00 -2.51
C LYS A 50 8.97 -28.97 -4.02
N ARG A 51 7.83 -29.48 -4.50
CA ARG A 51 7.44 -29.42 -5.91
C ARG A 51 7.28 -27.97 -6.38
N LEU A 52 6.62 -27.13 -5.59
CA LEU A 52 6.45 -25.72 -5.93
C LEU A 52 7.81 -25.01 -5.97
N ALA A 53 8.68 -25.27 -5.01
CA ALA A 53 10.04 -24.74 -5.00
C ALA A 53 10.83 -25.17 -6.25
N SER A 54 10.77 -26.45 -6.64
CA SER A 54 11.47 -26.93 -7.84
C SER A 54 10.93 -26.31 -9.13
N LEU A 55 9.61 -26.07 -9.22
CA LEU A 55 9.01 -25.34 -10.34
C LEU A 55 9.41 -23.86 -10.38
N MET A 56 9.59 -23.23 -9.21
CA MET A 56 10.02 -21.83 -9.13
C MET A 56 11.48 -21.64 -9.52
N VAL A 57 12.34 -22.62 -9.25
CA VAL A 57 13.74 -22.66 -9.71
C VAL A 57 13.80 -22.99 -11.19
N ASN A 58 13.11 -24.04 -11.62
CA ASN A 58 13.11 -24.53 -13.00
C ASN A 58 11.97 -23.92 -13.81
N LYS A 59 11.84 -22.59 -13.77
CA LYS A 59 10.84 -21.91 -14.62
C LYS A 59 11.18 -22.18 -16.09
N PRO A 60 10.20 -22.55 -16.93
CA PRO A 60 10.44 -23.00 -18.31
C PRO A 60 11.08 -21.93 -19.20
N PHE A 61 10.91 -20.65 -18.84
CA PHE A 61 11.56 -19.54 -19.51
C PHE A 61 12.38 -18.77 -18.47
N PRO A 62 13.71 -18.66 -18.62
CA PRO A 62 14.51 -17.88 -17.70
C PRO A 62 14.07 -16.42 -17.77
N VAL A 63 14.10 -15.77 -16.61
CA VAL A 63 13.60 -14.38 -16.48
C VAL A 63 14.35 -13.46 -17.43
N LYS A 64 15.65 -13.69 -17.66
CA LYS A 64 16.46 -12.92 -18.60
C LYS A 64 15.91 -12.97 -20.03
N GLU A 65 15.63 -14.16 -20.56
CA GLU A 65 15.10 -14.30 -21.93
C GLU A 65 13.69 -13.72 -22.05
N ARG A 66 12.87 -13.85 -21.01
CA ARG A 66 11.55 -13.19 -20.98
C ARG A 66 11.68 -11.67 -21.02
N LEU A 67 12.64 -11.10 -20.30
CA LEU A 67 12.90 -9.67 -20.34
C LEU A 67 13.39 -9.24 -21.72
N LEU A 68 14.34 -9.97 -22.30
CA LEU A 68 14.86 -9.68 -23.64
C LEU A 68 13.75 -9.74 -24.69
N SER A 69 12.94 -10.80 -24.71
CA SER A 69 11.80 -10.91 -25.62
C SER A 69 10.74 -9.83 -25.40
N THR A 70 10.51 -9.39 -24.17
CA THR A 70 9.60 -8.26 -23.89
C THR A 70 10.15 -6.94 -24.44
N VAL A 71 11.46 -6.73 -24.29
CA VAL A 71 12.15 -5.56 -24.85
C VAL A 71 12.15 -5.61 -26.37
N GLU A 72 12.50 -6.73 -26.98
CA GLU A 72 12.47 -6.94 -28.44
C GLU A 72 11.06 -6.77 -29.00
N PHE A 73 10.04 -7.29 -28.32
CA PHE A 73 8.65 -7.06 -28.70
C PHE A 73 8.32 -5.56 -28.71
N SER A 74 8.78 -4.83 -27.68
CA SER A 74 8.58 -3.38 -27.55
C SER A 74 9.38 -2.59 -28.60
N THR A 75 10.56 -3.06 -29.03
CA THR A 75 11.31 -2.38 -30.11
C THR A 75 10.66 -2.60 -31.47
N HIS A 76 10.13 -3.79 -31.74
CA HIS A 76 9.48 -4.10 -33.02
C HIS A 76 8.11 -3.41 -33.16
N HIS A 77 7.33 -3.34 -32.09
CA HIS A 77 5.97 -2.75 -32.12
C HIS A 77 5.94 -1.28 -31.67
N GLY A 78 7.09 -0.72 -31.28
CA GLY A 78 7.19 0.65 -30.78
C GLY A 78 6.58 0.81 -29.38
N LYS A 79 6.26 2.06 -29.02
CA LYS A 79 5.71 2.38 -27.69
C LYS A 79 4.38 1.69 -27.48
N ILE A 80 4.34 0.76 -26.53
CA ILE A 80 3.07 0.20 -26.05
C ILE A 80 2.50 1.21 -25.06
N GLU A 81 1.42 1.89 -25.44
CA GLU A 81 0.81 3.00 -24.67
C GLU A 81 0.56 2.63 -23.19
N ASN A 82 0.20 1.37 -22.93
CA ASN A 82 -0.06 0.85 -21.57
C ASN A 82 1.19 0.53 -20.73
N LEU A 83 2.36 0.37 -21.36
CA LEU A 83 3.65 0.19 -20.67
C LEU A 83 4.35 1.53 -20.44
N ASP A 84 3.82 2.61 -21.01
CA ASP A 84 4.40 3.92 -20.84
C ASP A 84 3.97 4.55 -19.50
N SER A 85 4.91 5.14 -18.77
CA SER A 85 4.55 5.83 -17.53
C SER A 85 3.68 7.03 -17.87
N TYR A 86 2.41 6.98 -17.46
CA TYR A 86 1.44 8.08 -17.61
C TYR A 86 1.97 9.42 -17.11
N GLY A 87 2.93 9.40 -16.17
CA GLY A 87 3.60 10.60 -15.65
C GLY A 87 4.27 11.46 -16.72
N ARG A 88 4.69 10.89 -17.86
CA ARG A 88 5.33 11.66 -18.96
C ARG A 88 4.35 12.46 -19.81
N ASN A 89 3.05 12.15 -19.77
CA ASN A 89 2.01 12.88 -20.49
C ASN A 89 1.27 13.88 -19.60
N LEU A 90 1.66 14.03 -18.33
CA LEU A 90 1.02 14.97 -17.42
C LEU A 90 1.53 16.40 -17.67
N ASN A 91 0.61 17.36 -17.65
CA ASN A 91 0.98 18.77 -17.67
C ASN A 91 1.86 19.11 -16.46
N THR A 92 2.81 20.04 -16.59
CA THR A 92 3.73 20.44 -15.51
C THR A 92 2.99 20.84 -14.23
N LEU A 93 1.81 21.48 -14.36
CA LEU A 93 0.95 21.84 -13.23
C LEU A 93 0.40 20.63 -12.45
N GLN A 94 0.04 19.57 -13.17
CA GLN A 94 -0.46 18.32 -12.58
C GLN A 94 0.70 17.48 -12.03
N TYR A 95 1.83 17.44 -12.75
CA TYR A 95 3.04 16.74 -12.32
C TYR A 95 3.55 17.25 -10.97
N TYR A 96 3.59 18.57 -10.78
CA TYR A 96 3.97 19.18 -9.50
C TYR A 96 2.80 19.39 -8.52
N SER A 97 1.58 18.99 -8.88
CA SER A 97 0.38 19.17 -8.05
C SER A 97 0.24 20.59 -7.47
N ILE A 98 0.47 21.59 -8.31
CA ILE A 98 0.50 23.01 -7.91
C ILE A 98 -0.82 23.42 -7.23
N ASP A 99 -1.95 22.91 -7.72
CA ASP A 99 -3.29 23.17 -7.17
C ASP A 99 -3.39 22.76 -5.68
N VAL A 100 -2.90 21.56 -5.34
CA VAL A 100 -2.88 21.06 -3.96
C VAL A 100 -1.97 21.95 -3.08
N GLY A 101 -0.83 22.39 -3.62
CA GLY A 101 0.07 23.31 -2.91
C GLY A 101 -0.60 24.64 -2.57
N VAL A 102 -1.30 25.24 -3.54
CA VAL A 102 -2.02 26.51 -3.34
C VAL A 102 -3.16 26.34 -2.33
N PHE A 103 -3.90 25.24 -2.40
CA PHE A 103 -4.95 24.94 -1.42
C PHE A 103 -4.40 24.85 0.01
N LEU A 104 -3.31 24.11 0.22
CA LEU A 104 -2.71 23.97 1.55
C LEU A 104 -2.16 25.29 2.10
N ILE A 105 -1.53 26.11 1.25
CA ILE A 105 -1.03 27.45 1.63
C ILE A 105 -2.19 28.37 2.03
N SER A 106 -3.27 28.40 1.25
CA SER A 106 -4.43 29.25 1.55
C SER A 106 -5.14 28.84 2.85
N LEU A 107 -5.30 27.53 3.09
CA LEU A 107 -5.83 27.01 4.35
C LEU A 107 -4.94 27.39 5.54
N GLY A 108 -3.61 27.27 5.39
CA GLY A 108 -2.64 27.74 6.38
C GLY A 108 -2.80 29.24 6.69
N PHE A 109 -2.99 30.07 5.67
CA PHE A 109 -3.18 31.51 5.86
C PHE A 109 -4.50 31.85 6.59
N ILE A 110 -5.59 31.17 6.24
CA ILE A 110 -6.89 31.34 6.90
C ILE A 110 -6.83 30.94 8.37
N THR A 111 -6.21 29.80 8.68
CA THR A 111 -6.07 29.33 10.07
C THR A 111 -5.24 30.29 10.92
N VAL A 112 -4.12 30.80 10.38
CA VAL A 112 -3.29 31.79 11.06
C VAL A 112 -4.06 33.09 11.31
N THR A 113 -4.77 33.62 10.31
CA THR A 113 -5.53 34.86 10.45
C THR A 113 -6.70 34.72 11.43
N ALA A 114 -7.43 33.61 11.41
CA ALA A 114 -8.49 33.31 12.37
C ALA A 114 -7.93 33.23 13.80
N PHE A 115 -6.79 32.57 14.00
CA PHE A 115 -6.14 32.47 15.30
C PHE A 115 -5.72 33.85 15.84
N VAL A 116 -5.13 34.69 14.99
CA VAL A 116 -4.76 36.08 15.36
C VAL A 116 -6.00 36.90 15.73
N GLN A 117 -7.09 36.79 14.98
CA GLN A 117 -8.34 37.49 15.28
C GLN A 117 -8.95 37.03 16.61
N LEU A 118 -9.01 35.72 16.85
CA LEU A 118 -9.44 35.14 18.13
C LEU A 118 -8.59 35.65 19.29
N TRP A 119 -7.26 35.62 19.15
CA TRP A 119 -6.33 36.13 20.15
C TRP A 119 -6.56 37.62 20.44
N SER A 120 -6.74 38.43 19.40
CA SER A 120 -6.99 39.88 19.55
C SER A 120 -8.34 40.17 20.24
N LYS A 121 -9.37 39.36 19.97
CA LYS A 121 -10.68 39.45 20.62
C LYS A 121 -10.61 39.03 22.09
N CYS A 122 -9.91 37.93 22.40
CA CYS A 122 -9.66 37.51 23.77
C CYS A 122 -8.93 38.60 24.57
N LYS A 123 -7.90 39.23 23.99
CA LYS A 123 -7.19 40.35 24.63
C LYS A 123 -8.12 41.55 24.89
N ARG A 124 -8.97 41.91 23.93
CA ARG A 124 -9.95 43.02 24.10
C ARG A 124 -10.97 42.71 25.20
N SER A 125 -11.50 41.48 25.25
CA SER A 125 -12.47 41.07 26.28
C SER A 125 -11.88 41.07 27.69
N ILE A 126 -10.60 40.67 27.84
CA ILE A 126 -9.88 40.73 29.12
C ILE A 126 -9.68 42.20 29.54
N THR A 127 -9.36 43.09 28.58
CA THR A 127 -9.14 44.52 28.87
C THR A 127 -10.44 45.23 29.28
N SER A 128 -11.59 44.89 28.68
CA SER A 128 -12.89 45.46 29.06
C SER A 128 -13.39 44.98 30.42
N ILE A 129 -13.03 43.76 30.85
CA ILE A 129 -13.38 43.26 32.19
C ILE A 129 -12.57 44.00 33.26
N LYS A 130 -11.28 44.28 33.00
CA LYS A 130 -10.43 45.03 33.93
C LYS A 130 -10.95 46.46 34.19
N TYR A 131 -11.40 47.15 33.15
CA TYR A 131 -12.02 48.49 33.25
C TYR A 131 -13.35 48.56 34.01
N LYS A 132 -13.99 47.42 34.30
CA LYS A 132 -15.27 47.35 35.02
C LYS A 132 -15.11 46.96 36.50
N VAL A 133 -13.89 46.59 36.91
CA VAL A 133 -13.55 46.14 38.28
C VAL A 133 -12.72 47.18 39.03
N ASP A 134 -12.22 48.22 38.34
CA ASP A 134 -11.69 49.46 38.94
C ASP A 134 -12.82 50.50 39.09
#